data_AF-A0A8E2F6H4-F1
#
_entry.id   AF-A0A8E2F6H4-F1
#
_cell.length_a   1.000
_cell.length_b   1.000
_cell.length_c   1.000
_cell.angle_alpha   90.00
_cell.angle_beta   90.00
_cell.angle_gamma   90.00
#
_symmetry.space_group_name_H-M   'P 1'
#
loop_
_entity.id
_entity.type
_entity.pdbx_description
1 polymer ?
#
loop_
_entity_poly.entity_id
_entity_poly.type
_entity_poly.pdbx_seq_one_letter_code
_entity_poly.pdbx_strand_id
1 'polypeptide(L)'
;DEAKSQQYLTPAEENALARYLMRMSDIGYPVPMKCIRSLAFVIVRRRSMTDITTKLPGKNWPKAFEKRHPELNLRKVKAIDWNRHDNNIYNKITH
;
A
#
# COMPACT_ATOMS: atom_id res chain seq x y z
N ASP A 1 1.35 28.14 -4.61
CA ASP A 1 1.18 26.82 -3.97
C ASP A 1 -0.19 26.17 -4.24
N GLU A 2 -0.59 26.00 -5.51
CA GLU A 2 -1.94 25.50 -5.85
C GLU A 2 -2.00 23.97 -6.01
N ALA A 3 -0.84 23.29 -6.03
CA ALA A 3 -0.75 21.85 -6.27
C ALA A 3 -0.90 20.98 -4.99
N LYS A 4 -0.84 21.58 -3.79
CA LYS A 4 -1.04 20.84 -2.52
C LYS A 4 -2.52 20.70 -2.14
N SER A 5 -3.42 21.52 -2.70
CA SER A 5 -4.84 21.54 -2.36
C SER A 5 -5.67 20.43 -3.01
N GLN A 6 -5.09 19.68 -3.96
CA GLN A 6 -5.78 18.55 -4.63
C GLN A 6 -5.39 17.17 -4.08
N GLN A 7 -4.62 17.11 -2.98
CA GLN A 7 -4.32 15.83 -2.35
C GLN A 7 -5.54 15.32 -1.57
N TYR A 8 -5.91 14.06 -1.86
CA TYR A 8 -7.03 13.37 -1.23
C TYR A 8 -6.85 13.24 0.30
N LEU A 9 -5.61 13.08 0.75
CA LEU A 9 -5.20 13.06 2.15
C LEU A 9 -4.44 14.36 2.46
N THR A 10 -4.48 14.80 3.73
CA THR A 10 -3.54 15.82 4.18
C THR A 10 -2.11 15.25 4.20
N PRO A 11 -1.06 16.08 4.05
CA PRO A 11 0.33 15.60 4.09
C PRO A 11 0.68 14.82 5.37
N ALA A 12 0.07 15.19 6.50
CA ALA A 12 0.27 14.49 7.78
C ALA A 12 -0.36 13.09 7.76
N GLU A 13 -1.57 12.94 7.23
CA GLU A 13 -2.26 11.66 7.08
C GLU A 13 -1.52 10.75 6.08
N GLU A 14 -1.02 11.32 4.98
CA GLU A 14 -0.29 10.58 3.97
C GLU A 14 1.02 10.01 4.52
N ASN A 15 1.77 10.81 5.28
CA ASN A 15 2.97 10.34 5.98
C ASN A 15 2.67 9.29 7.05
N ALA A 16 1.57 9.43 7.80
CA ALA A 16 1.15 8.43 8.78
C ALA A 16 0.82 7.09 8.09
N LEU A 17 0.13 7.14 6.95
CA LEU A 17 -0.16 5.95 6.14
C LEU A 17 1.13 5.30 5.63
N ALA A 18 2.09 6.08 5.12
CA ALA A 18 3.39 5.56 4.67
C ALA A 18 4.15 4.85 5.80
N ARG A 19 4.22 5.46 7.00
CA ARG A 19 4.84 4.84 8.19
C ARG A 19 4.15 3.56 8.62
N TYR A 20 2.82 3.52 8.56
CA TYR A 20 2.06 2.30 8.85
C TYR A 20 2.42 1.17 7.87
N LEU A 21 2.48 1.47 6.57
CA LEU A 21 2.83 0.50 5.54
C LEU A 21 4.26 -0.04 5.74
N MET A 22 5.22 0.82 6.08
CA MET A 22 6.59 0.39 6.40
C MET A 22 6.62 -0.57 7.59
N ARG A 23 5.92 -0.22 8.67
CA ARG A 23 5.85 -1.05 9.87
C ARG A 23 5.22 -2.41 9.58
N MET A 24 4.17 -2.44 8.78
CA MET A 24 3.52 -3.69 8.37
C MET A 24 4.47 -4.58 7.56
N SER A 25 5.27 -4.00 6.66
CA SER A 25 6.33 -4.74 5.96
C SER A 25 7.41 -5.27 6.90
N ASP A 26 7.84 -4.48 7.90
CA ASP A 26 8.85 -4.92 8.87
C ASP A 26 8.38 -6.08 9.75
N ILE A 27 7.08 -6.15 10.06
CA ILE A 27 6.46 -7.24 10.82
C ILE A 27 6.20 -8.47 9.93
N GLY A 28 6.49 -8.40 8.63
CA GLY A 28 6.31 -9.51 7.68
C GLY A 28 4.92 -9.60 7.05
N TYR A 29 4.05 -8.61 7.26
CA TYR A 29 2.72 -8.53 6.67
C TYR A 29 2.62 -7.33 5.71
N PRO A 30 3.27 -7.37 4.54
CA PRO A 30 3.19 -6.29 3.56
C PRO A 30 1.73 -6.03 3.15
N VAL A 31 1.29 -4.77 3.23
CA VAL A 31 -0.05 -4.40 2.77
C VAL A 31 -0.06 -4.26 1.25
N PRO A 32 -0.92 -5.00 0.52
CA PRO A 32 -0.99 -4.89 -0.93
C PRO A 32 -1.42 -3.50 -1.40
N MET A 33 -0.86 -3.03 -2.53
CA MET A 33 -1.18 -1.73 -3.15
C MET A 33 -2.69 -1.55 -3.42
N LYS A 34 -3.40 -2.65 -3.72
CA LYS A 34 -4.87 -2.67 -3.90
C LYS A 34 -5.65 -2.19 -2.66
N CYS A 35 -5.11 -2.39 -1.47
CA CYS A 35 -5.76 -2.03 -0.20
C CYS A 35 -5.52 -0.57 0.19
N ILE A 36 -4.50 0.09 -0.38
CA ILE A 36 -4.12 1.46 0.00
C ILE A 36 -5.23 2.46 -0.32
N ARG A 37 -5.96 2.26 -1.43
CA ARG A 37 -7.13 3.09 -1.76
C ARG A 37 -8.20 3.02 -0.67
N SER A 38 -8.49 1.82 -0.17
CA SER A 38 -9.47 1.62 0.90
C SER A 38 -8.98 2.20 2.23
N LEU A 39 -7.68 2.08 2.53
CA LEU A 39 -7.09 2.70 3.73
C LEU A 39 -7.18 4.22 3.68
N ALA A 40 -6.86 4.83 2.54
CA ALA A 40 -7.01 6.27 2.34
C ALA A 40 -8.47 6.71 2.53
N PHE A 41 -9.43 5.96 2.00
CA PHE A 41 -10.85 6.23 2.20
C PHE A 41 -11.28 6.14 3.66
N VAL A 42 -10.80 5.13 4.40
CA VAL A 42 -11.09 4.99 5.83
C VAL A 42 -10.54 6.18 6.62
N ILE A 43 -9.34 6.67 6.29
CA ILE A 43 -8.75 7.85 6.93
C ILE A 43 -9.61 9.09 6.68
N VAL A 44 -9.98 9.36 5.42
CA VAL A 44 -10.83 10.52 5.11
C VAL A 44 -12.19 10.41 5.79
N ARG A 45 -12.83 9.23 5.75
CA ARG A 45 -14.11 9.00 6.42
C ARG A 45 -14.04 9.27 7.93
N ARG A 46 -12.94 8.92 8.58
CA ARG A 46 -12.72 9.23 10.01
C ARG A 46 -12.54 10.72 10.27
N ARG A 47 -11.88 11.43 9.36
CA ARG A 47 -11.72 12.89 9.45
C ARG A 47 -13.05 13.61 9.26
N SER A 48 -13.87 13.16 8.31
CA SER A 48 -15.14 13.78 7.94
C SER A 48 -16.33 13.08 8.60
N MET A 49 -16.36 13.01 9.95
CA MET A 49 -17.46 12.40 10.73
C MET A 49 -18.87 12.85 10.29
N THR A 50 -18.98 13.97 9.57
CA THR A 50 -20.22 14.60 9.08
C THR A 50 -20.51 14.45 7.58
N ASP A 51 -19.56 14.02 6.74
CA ASP A 51 -19.71 14.09 5.27
C ASP A 51 -19.65 12.70 4.62
N ILE A 52 -20.83 12.08 4.54
CA ILE A 52 -21.09 10.73 3.98
C ILE A 52 -20.79 10.68 2.47
N THR A 53 -20.60 11.84 1.83
CA THR A 53 -20.43 11.99 0.37
C THR A 53 -19.00 11.88 -0.14
N THR A 54 -18.05 11.51 0.73
CA THR A 54 -16.63 11.42 0.35
C THR A 54 -16.42 10.39 -0.75
N LYS A 55 -16.03 10.85 -1.94
CA LYS A 55 -15.74 9.97 -3.08
C LYS A 55 -14.51 9.10 -2.80
N LEU A 56 -14.48 7.88 -3.33
CA LEU A 56 -13.29 7.05 -3.30
C LEU A 56 -12.13 7.71 -4.08
N PRO A 57 -10.87 7.49 -3.69
CA PRO A 57 -9.73 7.95 -4.48
C PRO A 57 -9.77 7.33 -5.88
N GLY A 58 -9.43 8.12 -6.90
CA GLY A 58 -9.44 7.69 -8.29
C GLY A 58 -8.52 6.49 -8.58
N LYS A 59 -8.70 5.85 -9.74
CA LYS A 59 -7.95 4.62 -10.11
C LYS A 59 -6.43 4.79 -10.04
N ASN A 60 -5.94 5.97 -10.42
CA ASN A 60 -4.53 6.32 -10.50
C ASN A 60 -3.94 6.83 -9.17
N TRP A 61 -4.76 6.99 -8.13
CA TRP A 61 -4.30 7.53 -6.85
C TRP A 61 -3.21 6.68 -6.17
N PRO A 62 -3.31 5.32 -6.13
CA PRO A 62 -2.23 4.49 -5.56
C PRO A 62 -0.90 4.65 -6.32
N LYS A 63 -0.95 4.80 -7.65
CA LYS A 63 0.25 5.05 -8.47
C LYS A 63 0.88 6.42 -8.16
N ALA A 64 0.04 7.43 -7.93
CA ALA A 64 0.50 8.76 -7.53
C ALA A 64 1.10 8.77 -6.11
N PHE A 65 0.47 8.05 -5.17
CA PHE A 65 0.97 7.83 -3.81
C PHE A 65 2.35 7.15 -3.83
N GLU A 66 2.49 6.08 -4.62
CA GLU A 66 3.76 5.38 -4.79
C GLU A 66 4.86 6.28 -5.38
N LYS A 67 4.53 7.17 -6.32
CA LYS A 67 5.50 8.13 -6.87
C LYS A 67 5.99 9.14 -5.81
N ARG A 68 5.14 9.48 -4.83
CA ARG A 68 5.51 10.39 -3.72
C ARG A 68 6.29 9.68 -2.61
N HIS A 69 6.14 8.37 -2.48
CA HIS A 69 6.76 7.54 -1.46
C HIS A 69 7.61 6.40 -2.07
N PRO A 70 8.72 6.72 -2.76
CA PRO A 70 9.59 5.72 -3.39
C PRO A 70 10.14 4.69 -2.40
N GLU A 71 10.25 5.03 -1.11
CA GLU A 71 10.68 4.15 -0.04
C GLU A 71 9.75 2.94 0.18
N LEU A 72 8.46 3.05 -0.19
CA LEU A 72 7.52 1.93 -0.15
C LEU A 72 7.75 0.92 -1.28
N ASN A 73 8.35 1.35 -2.39
CA ASN A 73 8.66 0.48 -3.52
C ASN A 73 9.79 -0.49 -3.21
N LEU A 74 10.75 -0.08 -2.38
CA LEU A 74 11.88 -0.91 -1.96
C LEU A 74 11.46 -2.12 -1.13
N ARG A 75 10.29 -2.04 -0.47
CA ARG A 75 9.77 -3.04 0.47
C ARG A 75 8.55 -3.78 -0.02
N LYS A 76 8.16 -3.64 -1.29
CA LYS A 76 7.13 -4.48 -1.89
C LYS A 76 7.60 -5.93 -1.83
N VAL A 77 6.79 -6.81 -1.23
CA VAL A 77 7.03 -8.24 -1.32
C VAL A 77 6.93 -8.64 -2.78
N LYS A 78 8.09 -8.96 -3.34
CA LYS A 78 8.21 -9.61 -4.63
C LYS A 78 7.64 -11.02 -4.50
N ALA A 79 7.09 -11.54 -5.59
CA ALA A 79 6.73 -12.96 -5.64
C ALA A 79 7.92 -13.80 -5.15
N ILE A 80 7.62 -14.86 -4.39
CA ILE A 80 8.64 -15.86 -4.01
C ILE A 80 9.32 -16.31 -5.31
N ASP A 81 10.65 -16.24 -5.34
CA ASP A 81 11.43 -16.70 -6.48
C ASP A 81 11.11 -18.17 -6.75
N TRP A 82 10.66 -18.47 -7.97
CA TRP A 82 10.32 -19.82 -8.43
C TRP A 82 11.47 -20.81 -8.26
N ASN A 83 12.72 -20.33 -8.25
CA ASN A 83 13.91 -21.14 -7.99
C ASN A 83 13.92 -21.85 -6.62
N ARG A 84 13.03 -21.47 -5.69
CA ARG A 84 12.85 -22.20 -4.42
C ARG A 84 11.98 -23.45 -4.52
N HIS A 85 11.21 -23.60 -5.60
CA HIS A 85 10.23 -24.67 -5.74
C HIS A 85 10.87 -25.99 -6.22
N ASP A 86 11.79 -25.94 -7.18
CA ASP A 86 12.34 -27.14 -7.82
C ASP A 86 13.22 -27.99 -6.90
N ASN A 87 13.96 -27.37 -5.98
CA ASN A 87 14.94 -28.09 -5.14
C ASN A 87 14.31 -29.03 -4.09
N ASN A 88 13.01 -28.93 -3.83
CA ASN A 88 12.32 -29.71 -2.78
C ASN A 88 11.39 -30.81 -3.33
N ILE A 89 11.31 -30.97 -4.65
CA ILE A 89 10.39 -31.92 -5.29
C ILE A 89 11.11 -33.21 -5.70
N TYR A 90 12.39 -33.13 -6.09
CA TYR A 90 13.11 -34.26 -6.68
C TYR A 90 13.19 -35.49 -5.75
N ASN A 91 13.44 -35.28 -4.46
CA ASN A 91 13.50 -36.35 -3.45
C ASN A 91 12.13 -36.92 -3.04
N LYS A 92 11.02 -36.38 -3.56
CA LYS A 92 9.65 -36.81 -3.22
C LYS A 92 9.00 -37.67 -4.31
N ILE A 93 9.59 -37.70 -5.51
CA ILE A 93 9.05 -38.44 -6.68
C ILE A 93 9.70 -39.82 -6.83
N THR A 94 10.80 -40.08 -6.14
CA THR A 94 11.47 -41.40 -6.14
C THR A 94 10.87 -42.31 -5.07
N HIS A 95 9.82 -43.05 -5.44
CA HIS A 95 9.31 -44.22 -4.72
C HIS A 95 8.98 -45.34 -5.70
#